data_AF-X8H9H5-F1
#
_entry.id   AF-X8H9H5-F1
#
_cell.length_a   1.000
_cell.length_b   1.000
_cell.length_c   1.000
_cell.angle_alpha   90.00
_cell.angle_beta   90.00
_cell.angle_gamma   90.00
#
_symmetry.space_group_name_H-M   'P 1'
#
loop_
_entity.id
_entity.type
_entity.pdbx_description
1 polymer ?
#
loop_
_entity_poly.entity_id
_entity_poly.type
_entity_poly.pdbx_seq_one_letter_code
_entity_poly.pdbx_strand_id
1 'polypeptide(L)'
;MNWKRVIALGLLGLTFGMGQSYAIDVNIPGADASIPGDEYQNYRKNTSQSRQMDQRIVEKVTRDNTSIPNYDMSKTPMDIYHTRELNHGVRYSSTVFILKENGANIKFTIPQPSIVAQAKGGMGKHKELISAGGVMTYNGEWYYELRPQPKGDNWEDTNIPYSKLNSDAMKEVFYKRYNPIAGNKKISEKVLGANTFTYPTVEKATWDSIVYKNDLVEGTINFTMPKQPTVSYHIGYMLPKGVVKKISSKGDDVLVKATMNGLANIVLPSVKPASDILEYTSEVHRGPFTFRILKNSKSLGTKVTKNGSQVEYFKSGKIKESISVRPLFKRDDPKKQNIMYHSLIGFIGADQLNEGKPIQFATVWNDALPGAYYEVKGEKDTLFVMTVFDDTHLYTHYMIKPHDVHVSNFKLRDIVQYVDYKHNKEDYGRFKLGLGVPKYLIERNISEELNKKK
;
A
#
# COMPACT_ATOMS: atom_id res chain seq x y z
N MET A 1 -12.65 38.15 -26.09
CA MET A 1 -12.10 36.77 -25.99
C MET A 1 -10.85 36.84 -25.11
N ASN A 2 -10.91 36.32 -23.88
CA ASN A 2 -9.96 36.70 -22.81
C ASN A 2 -8.78 35.71 -22.72
N TRP A 3 -7.62 36.12 -23.25
CA TRP A 3 -6.38 35.34 -23.31
C TRP A 3 -5.75 34.97 -21.95
N LYS A 4 -6.28 35.46 -20.83
CA LYS A 4 -5.77 35.13 -19.48
C LYS A 4 -6.23 33.77 -18.92
N ARG A 5 -7.17 33.06 -19.58
CA ARG A 5 -7.61 31.70 -19.17
C ARG A 5 -6.87 30.54 -19.85
N VAL A 6 -6.02 30.82 -20.84
CA VAL A 6 -5.23 29.79 -21.55
C VAL A 6 -3.89 29.51 -20.85
N ILE A 7 -3.39 30.46 -20.05
CA ILE A 7 -2.09 30.34 -19.36
C ILE A 7 -2.20 29.54 -18.04
N ALA A 8 -3.38 29.45 -17.42
CA ALA A 8 -3.58 28.72 -16.17
C ALA A 8 -3.79 27.19 -16.32
N LEU A 9 -3.92 26.68 -17.55
CA LEU A 9 -3.97 25.23 -17.84
C LEU A 9 -2.76 24.75 -18.66
N GLY A 10 -1.95 25.67 -19.18
CA GLY A 10 -0.72 25.38 -19.95
C GLY A 10 0.57 25.28 -19.11
N LEU A 11 0.54 25.61 -17.80
CA LEU A 11 1.71 25.57 -16.91
C LEU A 11 1.79 24.34 -16.00
N LEU A 12 0.86 23.38 -16.13
CA LEU A 12 0.98 22.03 -15.51
C LEU A 12 1.84 21.06 -16.35
N GLY A 13 2.42 21.53 -17.45
CA GLY A 13 3.10 20.72 -18.47
C GLY A 13 4.62 20.73 -18.46
N LEU A 14 5.31 21.49 -17.62
CA LEU A 14 6.78 21.55 -17.64
C LEU A 14 7.39 21.54 -16.23
N THR A 15 8.32 20.57 -16.05
CA THR A 15 9.15 20.24 -14.87
C THR A 15 8.42 19.39 -13.80
N PHE A 16 8.68 18.09 -13.58
CA PHE A 16 9.73 17.14 -13.98
C PHE A 16 9.12 15.89 -14.67
N GLY A 17 9.76 15.45 -15.75
CA GLY A 17 9.72 14.09 -16.29
C GLY A 17 8.36 13.43 -16.52
N MET A 18 7.92 13.39 -17.79
CA MET A 18 7.56 12.07 -18.31
C MET A 18 8.83 11.24 -18.24
N GLY A 19 9.10 10.62 -17.09
CA GLY A 19 10.23 9.72 -16.96
C GLY A 19 10.03 8.63 -17.99
N GLN A 20 10.94 8.51 -18.95
CA GLN A 20 11.18 7.19 -19.49
C GLN A 20 11.36 6.28 -18.27
N SER A 21 10.56 5.22 -18.17
CA SER A 21 10.73 4.22 -17.14
C SER A 21 12.07 3.55 -17.42
N TYR A 22 13.11 4.09 -16.80
CA TYR A 22 14.43 3.49 -16.82
C TYR A 22 14.42 2.34 -15.82
N ALA A 23 15.14 1.30 -16.20
CA ALA A 23 15.60 0.24 -15.32
C ALA A 23 16.05 0.78 -13.95
N ILE A 24 15.78 0.02 -12.89
CA ILE A 24 16.28 0.36 -11.56
C ILE A 24 17.77 0.01 -11.51
N ASP A 25 18.63 1.03 -11.58
CA ASP A 25 20.07 0.92 -11.39
C ASP A 25 20.45 1.41 -9.99
N VAL A 26 20.49 0.47 -9.03
CA VAL A 26 20.84 0.75 -7.63
C VAL A 26 21.70 -0.38 -7.07
N ASN A 27 22.72 -0.02 -6.29
CA ASN A 27 23.62 -0.99 -5.65
C ASN A 27 22.99 -1.62 -4.39
N ILE A 28 21.84 -2.27 -4.57
CA ILE A 28 21.18 -3.09 -3.56
C ILE A 28 21.07 -4.51 -4.12
N PRO A 29 21.51 -5.55 -3.38
CA PRO A 29 21.38 -6.92 -3.85
C PRO A 29 19.93 -7.27 -4.20
N GLY A 30 19.74 -7.95 -5.33
CA GLY A 30 18.41 -8.30 -5.81
C GLY A 30 17.68 -7.20 -6.59
N ALA A 31 18.27 -5.99 -6.73
CA ALA A 31 17.87 -5.03 -7.76
C ALA A 31 18.03 -5.68 -9.15
N ASP A 32 17.06 -5.42 -10.03
CA ASP A 32 16.98 -6.01 -11.36
C ASP A 32 16.62 -4.93 -12.38
N ALA A 33 17.62 -4.54 -13.16
CA ALA A 33 17.50 -3.54 -14.21
C ALA A 33 16.50 -3.95 -15.32
N SER A 34 16.10 -5.22 -15.43
CA SER A 34 15.05 -5.62 -16.38
C SER A 34 13.64 -5.25 -15.92
N ILE A 35 13.45 -4.93 -14.63
CA ILE A 35 12.17 -4.51 -14.09
C ILE A 35 11.95 -3.02 -14.37
N PRO A 36 10.83 -2.62 -15.01
CA PRO A 36 10.50 -1.22 -15.21
C PRO A 36 10.42 -0.46 -13.88
N GLY A 37 10.97 0.76 -13.84
CA GLY A 37 10.94 1.61 -12.65
C GLY A 37 9.53 1.99 -12.18
N ASP A 38 8.51 1.80 -13.02
CA ASP A 38 7.09 2.02 -12.74
C ASP A 38 6.30 0.74 -12.45
N GLU A 39 6.94 -0.44 -12.33
CA GLU A 39 6.26 -1.71 -12.02
C GLU A 39 5.46 -1.65 -10.70
N TYR A 40 5.90 -0.85 -9.74
CA TYR A 40 5.17 -0.62 -8.49
C TYR A 40 3.75 -0.06 -8.69
N GLN A 41 3.48 0.57 -9.85
CA GLN A 41 2.17 1.11 -10.18
C GLN A 41 1.18 0.01 -10.58
N ASN A 42 1.63 -1.21 -10.88
CA ASN A 42 0.76 -2.32 -11.20
C ASN A 42 0.28 -3.02 -9.93
N TYR A 43 -0.95 -2.72 -9.53
CA TYR A 43 -1.52 -3.32 -8.32
C TYR A 43 -2.11 -4.71 -8.52
N ARG A 44 -2.25 -5.17 -9.77
CA ARG A 44 -2.69 -6.52 -10.10
C ARG A 44 -1.48 -7.37 -10.48
N LYS A 45 -1.10 -8.33 -9.63
CA LYS A 45 0.11 -9.12 -9.86
C LYS A 45 -0.13 -10.19 -10.93
N ASN A 46 0.66 -10.12 -12.01
CA ASN A 46 0.66 -11.09 -13.09
C ASN A 46 1.90 -12.01 -13.00
N THR A 47 1.90 -12.86 -11.97
CA THR A 47 2.97 -13.82 -11.71
C THR A 47 2.69 -15.17 -12.36
N SER A 48 3.69 -16.06 -12.39
CA SER A 48 3.47 -17.46 -12.79
C SER A 48 2.36 -18.12 -11.93
N GLN A 49 2.38 -17.86 -10.62
CA GLN A 49 1.40 -18.40 -9.68
C GLN A 49 -0.01 -17.87 -9.94
N SER A 50 -0.18 -16.57 -10.26
CA SER A 50 -1.50 -16.02 -10.56
C SER A 50 -2.06 -16.57 -11.86
N ARG A 51 -1.22 -16.79 -12.89
CA ARG A 51 -1.66 -17.42 -14.15
C ARG A 51 -2.10 -18.88 -13.96
N GLN A 52 -1.38 -19.65 -13.16
CA GLN A 52 -1.79 -21.01 -12.80
C GLN A 52 -3.08 -21.04 -11.97
N MET A 53 -3.31 -20.01 -11.14
CA MET A 53 -4.55 -19.85 -10.39
C MET A 53 -5.72 -19.55 -11.35
N ASP A 54 -5.52 -18.65 -12.33
CA ASP A 54 -6.52 -18.31 -13.33
C ASP A 54 -6.97 -19.52 -14.16
N GLN A 55 -6.03 -20.40 -14.55
CA GLN A 55 -6.32 -21.65 -15.26
C GLN A 55 -7.15 -22.61 -14.38
N ARG A 56 -6.73 -22.81 -13.13
CA ARG A 56 -7.45 -23.67 -12.17
C ARG A 56 -8.86 -23.17 -11.89
N ILE A 57 -9.08 -21.85 -11.86
CA ILE A 57 -10.43 -21.28 -11.71
C ILE A 57 -11.30 -21.63 -12.90
N VAL A 58 -10.80 -21.47 -14.14
CA VAL A 58 -11.57 -21.80 -15.35
C VAL A 58 -12.01 -23.26 -15.31
N GLU A 59 -11.09 -24.18 -15.04
CA GLU A 59 -11.39 -25.61 -14.97
C GLU A 59 -12.39 -25.94 -13.86
N LYS A 60 -12.18 -25.37 -12.66
CA LYS A 60 -13.02 -25.66 -11.50
C LYS A 60 -14.43 -25.10 -11.66
N VAL A 61 -14.57 -23.83 -12.00
CA VAL A 61 -15.88 -23.17 -12.13
C VAL A 61 -16.69 -23.81 -13.25
N THR A 62 -16.06 -24.12 -14.40
CA THR A 62 -16.75 -24.80 -15.51
C THR A 62 -17.28 -26.17 -15.08
N ARG A 63 -16.46 -26.95 -14.35
CA ARG A 63 -16.86 -28.27 -13.84
C ARG A 63 -17.99 -28.17 -12.82
N ASP A 64 -17.85 -27.27 -11.86
CA ASP A 64 -18.85 -27.07 -10.80
C ASP A 64 -20.19 -26.64 -11.42
N ASN A 65 -20.20 -25.69 -12.36
CA ASN A 65 -21.40 -25.24 -13.06
C ASN A 65 -22.06 -26.34 -13.90
N THR A 66 -21.27 -27.15 -14.60
CA THR A 66 -21.78 -28.30 -15.37
C THR A 66 -22.43 -29.35 -14.46
N SER A 67 -21.96 -29.48 -13.21
CA SER A 67 -22.49 -30.44 -12.26
C SER A 67 -23.80 -30.01 -11.58
N ILE A 68 -24.18 -28.73 -11.70
CA ILE A 68 -25.41 -28.20 -11.11
C ILE A 68 -26.59 -28.48 -12.07
N PRO A 69 -27.61 -29.25 -11.66
CA PRO A 69 -28.78 -29.52 -12.50
C PRO A 69 -29.47 -28.22 -12.95
N ASN A 70 -29.77 -28.11 -14.25
CA ASN A 70 -30.44 -26.95 -14.87
C ASN A 70 -29.69 -25.61 -14.72
N TYR A 71 -28.37 -25.63 -14.51
CA TYR A 71 -27.58 -24.40 -14.50
C TYR A 71 -27.53 -23.76 -15.90
N ASP A 72 -27.78 -22.45 -15.97
CA ASP A 72 -27.68 -21.66 -17.19
C ASP A 72 -26.20 -21.43 -17.54
N MET A 73 -25.66 -22.28 -18.41
CA MET A 73 -24.26 -22.24 -18.80
C MET A 73 -23.80 -20.91 -19.41
N SER A 74 -24.71 -20.05 -19.88
CA SER A 74 -24.38 -18.71 -20.37
C SER A 74 -23.80 -17.79 -19.29
N LYS A 75 -24.02 -18.10 -18.01
CA LYS A 75 -23.49 -17.35 -16.85
C LYS A 75 -22.06 -17.73 -16.45
N THR A 76 -21.57 -18.88 -16.92
CA THR A 76 -20.23 -19.39 -16.57
C THR A 76 -19.09 -18.40 -16.82
N PRO A 77 -19.04 -17.63 -17.93
CA PRO A 77 -18.01 -16.61 -18.13
C PRO A 77 -17.97 -15.56 -17.02
N MET A 78 -19.13 -15.12 -16.51
CA MET A 78 -19.21 -14.16 -15.42
C MET A 78 -18.82 -14.76 -14.08
N ASP A 79 -19.21 -16.00 -13.79
CA ASP A 79 -18.78 -16.70 -12.57
C ASP A 79 -17.25 -16.89 -12.54
N ILE A 80 -16.65 -17.21 -13.68
CA ILE A 80 -15.19 -17.29 -13.84
C ILE A 80 -14.57 -15.91 -13.58
N TYR A 81 -15.13 -14.85 -14.16
CA TYR A 81 -14.65 -13.48 -13.95
C TYR A 81 -14.71 -13.09 -12.47
N HIS A 82 -15.87 -13.21 -11.82
CA HIS A 82 -16.03 -12.84 -10.41
C HIS A 82 -15.11 -13.64 -9.50
N THR A 83 -14.96 -14.96 -9.74
CA THR A 83 -14.08 -15.83 -8.95
C THR A 83 -12.60 -15.44 -9.15
N ARG A 84 -12.21 -15.13 -10.39
CA ARG A 84 -10.87 -14.67 -10.73
C ARG A 84 -10.56 -13.35 -10.03
N GLU A 85 -11.40 -12.34 -10.20
CA GLU A 85 -11.17 -11.02 -9.61
C GLU A 85 -11.14 -11.04 -8.09
N LEU A 86 -11.97 -11.88 -7.44
CA LEU A 86 -11.92 -12.07 -6.00
C LEU A 86 -10.56 -12.64 -5.55
N ASN A 87 -10.03 -13.64 -6.27
CA ASN A 87 -8.73 -14.21 -5.96
C ASN A 87 -7.58 -13.23 -6.23
N HIS A 88 -7.67 -12.40 -7.28
CA HIS A 88 -6.70 -11.34 -7.50
C HIS A 88 -6.73 -10.30 -6.39
N GLY A 89 -7.92 -9.85 -5.96
CA GLY A 89 -8.07 -8.90 -4.87
C GLY A 89 -7.53 -9.38 -3.53
N VAL A 90 -7.72 -10.66 -3.20
CA VAL A 90 -7.29 -11.25 -1.92
C VAL A 90 -5.84 -11.75 -1.95
N ARG A 91 -5.33 -12.29 -3.07
CA ARG A 91 -4.03 -12.99 -3.09
C ARG A 91 -2.94 -12.35 -3.96
N TYR A 92 -3.34 -11.57 -4.96
CA TYR A 92 -2.43 -11.03 -5.97
C TYR A 92 -2.62 -9.52 -6.15
N SER A 93 -2.90 -8.84 -5.03
CA SER A 93 -3.04 -7.40 -4.93
C SER A 93 -1.81 -6.76 -4.27
N SER A 94 -1.77 -5.43 -4.25
CA SER A 94 -0.70 -4.68 -3.57
C SER A 94 -1.18 -4.10 -2.24
N THR A 95 -0.24 -3.62 -1.46
CA THR A 95 -0.55 -2.81 -0.27
C THR A 95 0.18 -1.48 -0.37
N VAL A 96 -0.52 -0.39 -0.08
CA VAL A 96 0.01 0.97 -0.12
C VAL A 96 0.02 1.51 1.30
N PHE A 97 1.10 2.15 1.69
CA PHE A 97 1.20 2.91 2.93
C PHE A 97 1.27 4.39 2.60
N ILE A 98 0.46 5.19 3.29
CA ILE A 98 0.47 6.66 3.24
C ILE A 98 0.59 7.12 4.69
N LEU A 99 1.82 7.41 5.11
CA LEU A 99 2.14 7.83 6.48
C LEU A 99 2.27 9.34 6.53
N LYS A 100 1.45 9.95 7.39
CA LYS A 100 1.26 11.41 7.50
C LYS A 100 1.31 11.89 8.94
N GLU A 101 1.09 10.97 9.90
CA GLU A 101 1.16 11.28 11.32
C GLU A 101 2.59 11.13 11.88
N ASN A 102 2.79 11.65 13.10
CA ASN A 102 4.05 11.57 13.82
C ASN A 102 5.24 12.14 13.03
N GLY A 103 5.02 13.20 12.26
CA GLY A 103 6.06 13.83 11.44
C GLY A 103 6.43 13.05 10.18
N ALA A 104 5.71 11.99 9.84
CA ALA A 104 5.86 11.28 8.59
C ALA A 104 5.37 12.11 7.40
N ASN A 105 6.00 11.91 6.24
CA ASN A 105 5.52 12.41 4.97
C ASN A 105 5.99 11.48 3.86
N ILE A 106 5.43 10.28 3.81
CA ILE A 106 5.86 9.24 2.87
C ILE A 106 4.67 8.42 2.36
N LYS A 107 4.73 8.10 1.07
CA LYS A 107 3.94 7.05 0.44
C LYS A 107 4.87 6.01 -0.14
N PHE A 108 4.53 4.73 0.03
CA PHE A 108 5.21 3.61 -0.63
C PHE A 108 4.24 2.44 -0.86
N THR A 109 4.63 1.51 -1.73
CA THR A 109 3.86 0.32 -2.11
C THR A 109 4.68 -0.93 -1.87
N ILE A 110 4.08 -1.96 -1.29
CA ILE A 110 4.65 -3.32 -1.23
C ILE A 110 3.93 -4.25 -2.21
N PRO A 111 4.62 -5.25 -2.80
CA PRO A 111 4.07 -6.10 -3.87
C PRO A 111 3.16 -7.23 -3.36
N GLN A 112 2.55 -7.09 -2.19
CA GLN A 112 1.81 -8.17 -1.53
C GLN A 112 0.52 -7.68 -0.87
N PRO A 113 -0.52 -8.53 -0.80
CA PRO A 113 -1.76 -8.21 -0.11
C PRO A 113 -1.55 -8.22 1.41
N SER A 114 -2.07 -7.20 2.09
CA SER A 114 -2.13 -7.16 3.55
C SER A 114 -3.23 -8.05 4.08
N ILE A 115 -2.91 -9.01 4.95
CA ILE A 115 -3.89 -9.84 5.66
C ILE A 115 -4.37 -9.10 6.89
N VAL A 116 -3.43 -8.73 7.74
CA VAL A 116 -3.67 -8.01 8.99
C VAL A 116 -2.47 -7.14 9.27
N ALA A 117 -2.71 -5.93 9.75
CA ALA A 117 -1.69 -4.99 10.12
C ALA A 117 -1.95 -4.42 11.52
N GLN A 118 -0.90 -3.87 12.09
CA GLN A 118 -0.97 -3.04 13.28
C GLN A 118 -0.05 -1.84 13.06
N ALA A 119 -0.60 -0.65 13.20
CA ALA A 119 0.20 0.56 13.35
C ALA A 119 0.34 0.87 14.85
N LYS A 120 1.48 1.39 15.26
CA LYS A 120 1.78 1.86 16.61
C LYS A 120 2.18 3.32 16.51
N GLY A 121 1.44 4.19 17.21
CA GLY A 121 1.79 5.60 17.39
C GLY A 121 3.00 5.74 18.32
N GLY A 122 3.17 6.94 18.89
CA GLY A 122 4.29 7.27 19.80
C GLY A 122 4.72 6.10 20.70
N MET A 123 5.97 5.65 20.54
CA MET A 123 6.48 4.43 21.17
C MET A 123 6.87 4.61 22.66
N GLY A 124 6.44 5.71 23.29
CA GLY A 124 6.53 5.98 24.73
C GLY A 124 7.92 5.77 25.32
N LYS A 125 8.18 4.56 25.82
CA LYS A 125 9.44 4.15 26.47
C LYS A 125 10.62 4.00 25.50
N HIS A 126 10.37 3.82 24.21
CA HIS A 126 11.41 3.70 23.18
C HIS A 126 11.61 5.06 22.49
N LYS A 127 12.45 5.92 23.09
CA LYS A 127 12.72 7.28 22.57
C LYS A 127 13.41 7.25 21.20
N GLU A 128 13.95 6.11 20.82
CA GLU A 128 14.59 5.85 19.53
C GLU A 128 13.56 5.73 18.38
N LEU A 129 12.27 5.54 18.70
CA LEU A 129 11.19 5.35 17.73
C LEU A 129 10.12 6.43 17.88
N ILE A 130 9.75 7.03 16.75
CA ILE A 130 8.63 7.95 16.63
C ILE A 130 7.32 7.15 16.48
N SER A 131 7.31 6.20 15.56
CA SER A 131 6.18 5.30 15.31
C SER A 131 6.67 4.07 14.56
N ALA A 132 5.91 2.99 14.60
CA ALA A 132 6.22 1.78 13.83
C ALA A 132 4.93 1.10 13.40
N GLY A 133 5.00 0.24 12.40
CA GLY A 133 3.87 -0.58 12.03
C GLY A 133 4.30 -1.71 11.13
N GLY A 134 3.39 -2.64 10.89
CA GLY A 134 3.69 -3.74 10.01
C GLY A 134 2.45 -4.53 9.63
N VAL A 135 2.63 -5.35 8.62
CA VAL A 135 1.59 -6.15 8.00
C VAL A 135 2.08 -7.58 7.80
N MET A 136 1.23 -8.52 8.19
CA MET A 136 1.38 -9.92 7.82
C MET A 136 0.79 -10.14 6.43
N THR A 137 1.51 -10.85 5.58
CA THR A 137 1.07 -11.27 4.24
C THR A 137 1.16 -12.78 4.10
N TYR A 138 0.78 -13.33 2.95
CA TYR A 138 0.98 -14.76 2.66
C TYR A 138 2.45 -15.17 2.55
N ASN A 139 3.34 -14.21 2.29
CA ASN A 139 4.72 -14.47 1.90
C ASN A 139 5.74 -13.86 2.86
N GLY A 140 5.32 -13.33 4.01
CA GLY A 140 6.22 -12.80 5.02
C GLY A 140 5.59 -11.65 5.78
N GLU A 141 6.43 -10.92 6.50
CA GLU A 141 6.02 -9.75 7.25
C GLU A 141 6.72 -8.53 6.68
N TRP A 142 5.97 -7.45 6.44
CA TRP A 142 6.53 -6.16 6.04
C TRP A 142 6.31 -5.18 7.17
N TYR A 143 7.28 -4.33 7.43
CA TYR A 143 7.19 -3.35 8.51
C TYR A 143 7.84 -2.04 8.10
N TYR A 144 7.49 -1.01 8.86
CA TYR A 144 8.13 0.28 8.82
C TYR A 144 8.43 0.76 10.24
N GLU A 145 9.49 1.51 10.38
CA GLU A 145 9.81 2.28 11.58
C GLU A 145 10.17 3.71 11.20
N LEU A 146 9.67 4.65 11.97
CA LEU A 146 10.05 6.04 11.89
C LEU A 146 10.94 6.35 13.09
N ARG A 147 12.15 6.85 12.82
CA ARG A 147 13.13 7.19 13.84
C ARG A 147 13.49 8.67 13.76
N PRO A 148 13.80 9.33 14.88
CA PRO A 148 14.35 10.67 14.85
C PRO A 148 15.69 10.63 14.12
N GLN A 149 15.85 11.46 13.09
CA GLN A 149 17.15 11.66 12.45
C GLN A 149 17.85 12.85 13.10
N PRO A 150 19.02 12.65 13.74
CA PRO A 150 19.79 13.75 14.30
C PRO A 150 20.24 14.77 13.24
N LYS A 151 20.38 16.02 13.68
CA LYS A 151 20.99 17.08 12.86
C LYS A 151 22.42 16.70 12.49
N GLY A 152 22.85 17.10 11.29
CA GLY A 152 24.19 16.82 10.76
C GLY A 152 24.18 15.64 9.80
N ASP A 153 25.36 15.07 9.57
CA ASP A 153 25.63 14.04 8.55
C ASP A 153 26.03 12.69 9.15
N ASN A 154 25.68 12.45 10.41
CA ASN A 154 25.90 11.15 11.02
C ASN A 154 24.82 10.16 10.64
N TRP A 155 25.21 8.90 10.47
CA TRP A 155 24.32 7.78 10.25
C TRP A 155 23.46 7.52 11.48
N GLU A 156 22.16 7.75 11.35
CA GLU A 156 21.20 7.65 12.45
C GLU A 156 21.71 8.43 13.68
N ASP A 157 21.59 7.85 14.87
CA ASP A 157 22.15 8.34 16.13
C ASP A 157 23.51 7.71 16.48
N THR A 158 24.28 7.32 15.47
CA THR A 158 25.70 6.95 15.64
C THR A 158 26.60 8.19 15.55
N ASN A 159 27.88 8.03 15.90
CA ASN A 159 28.91 9.05 15.68
C ASN A 159 29.68 8.82 14.36
N ILE A 160 29.11 8.06 13.42
CA ILE A 160 29.75 7.71 12.15
C ILE A 160 29.17 8.61 11.05
N PRO A 161 29.95 9.48 10.41
CA PRO A 161 29.49 10.26 9.26
C PRO A 161 29.13 9.36 8.07
N TYR A 162 28.09 9.69 7.30
CA TYR A 162 27.72 8.95 6.08
C TYR A 162 28.89 8.83 5.09
N SER A 163 29.71 9.87 4.97
CA SER A 163 30.94 9.86 4.14
C SER A 163 31.99 8.81 4.53
N LYS A 164 31.92 8.29 5.77
CA LYS A 164 32.81 7.23 6.29
C LYS A 164 32.09 5.90 6.47
N LEU A 165 30.79 5.85 6.16
CA LEU A 165 29.99 4.66 6.35
C LEU A 165 30.30 3.63 5.27
N ASN A 166 30.55 2.40 5.69
CA ASN A 166 30.78 1.25 4.81
C ASN A 166 30.25 -0.03 5.49
N SER A 167 30.32 -1.16 4.77
CA SER A 167 29.79 -2.43 5.26
C SER A 167 30.36 -2.85 6.62
N ASP A 168 31.64 -2.66 6.86
CA ASP A 168 32.29 -3.11 8.10
C ASP A 168 31.93 -2.21 9.29
N ALA A 169 31.87 -0.89 9.08
CA ALA A 169 31.40 0.05 10.08
C ALA A 169 29.94 -0.22 10.48
N MET A 170 29.07 -0.56 9.51
CA MET A 170 27.68 -0.93 9.78
C MET A 170 27.59 -2.26 10.56
N LYS A 171 28.34 -3.29 10.13
CA LYS A 171 28.39 -4.60 10.83
C LYS A 171 28.81 -4.46 12.29
N GLU A 172 29.84 -3.66 12.56
CA GLU A 172 30.28 -3.37 13.92
C GLU A 172 29.15 -2.83 14.80
N VAL A 173 28.36 -1.88 14.28
CA VAL A 173 27.22 -1.31 15.00
C VAL A 173 26.14 -2.36 15.25
N PHE A 174 25.77 -3.16 14.24
CA PHE A 174 24.74 -4.19 14.39
C PHE A 174 25.09 -5.26 15.44
N TYR A 175 26.37 -5.62 15.58
CA TYR A 175 26.81 -6.59 16.59
C TYR A 175 26.96 -6.02 18.01
N LYS A 176 27.26 -4.73 18.15
CA LYS A 176 27.59 -4.12 19.46
C LYS A 176 26.44 -3.35 20.09
N ARG A 177 25.46 -2.91 19.29
CA ARG A 177 24.42 -2.00 19.75
C ARG A 177 23.21 -2.73 20.35
N TYR A 178 22.69 -2.21 21.45
CA TYR A 178 21.45 -2.70 22.05
C TYR A 178 20.26 -2.54 21.11
N ASN A 179 19.44 -3.59 20.99
CA ASN A 179 18.16 -3.56 20.28
C ASN A 179 17.03 -3.22 21.29
N PRO A 180 16.50 -2.00 21.27
CA PRO A 180 15.48 -1.58 22.23
C PRO A 180 14.14 -2.28 22.04
N ILE A 181 13.84 -2.74 20.82
CA ILE A 181 12.57 -3.41 20.49
C ILE A 181 12.59 -4.84 20.99
N ALA A 182 13.69 -5.56 20.74
CA ALA A 182 13.84 -6.97 21.10
C ALA A 182 14.42 -7.19 22.51
N GLY A 183 14.83 -6.13 23.21
CA GLY A 183 15.43 -6.21 24.54
C GLY A 183 16.81 -6.88 24.56
N ASN A 184 17.51 -6.91 23.42
CA ASN A 184 18.74 -7.70 23.24
C ASN A 184 20.00 -6.83 23.26
N LYS A 185 21.10 -7.35 23.81
CA LYS A 185 22.41 -6.65 23.85
C LYS A 185 23.03 -6.36 22.47
N LYS A 186 22.55 -7.02 21.43
CA LYS A 186 22.96 -6.84 20.03
C LYS A 186 21.73 -6.70 19.12
N ILE A 187 21.87 -6.03 17.98
CA ILE A 187 20.80 -5.90 16.99
C ILE A 187 20.63 -7.22 16.24
N SER A 188 21.72 -7.81 15.76
CA SER A 188 21.71 -9.02 14.94
C SER A 188 22.48 -10.18 15.57
N GLU A 189 22.03 -11.41 15.32
CA GLU A 189 22.83 -12.62 15.52
C GLU A 189 23.88 -12.78 14.43
N LYS A 190 23.55 -12.40 13.19
CA LYS A 190 24.45 -12.39 12.01
C LYS A 190 24.08 -11.24 11.08
N VAL A 191 25.07 -10.59 10.48
CA VAL A 191 24.87 -9.64 9.37
C VAL A 191 25.21 -10.33 8.06
N LEU A 192 24.22 -10.47 7.17
CA LEU A 192 24.38 -11.09 5.85
C LEU A 192 24.94 -10.10 4.83
N GLY A 193 24.53 -8.84 4.93
CA GLY A 193 25.05 -7.75 4.10
C GLY A 193 24.56 -6.40 4.61
N ALA A 194 25.32 -5.35 4.39
CA ALA A 194 24.91 -3.99 4.67
C ALA A 194 25.78 -3.01 3.88
N ASN A 195 25.19 -1.93 3.34
CA ASN A 195 25.95 -0.86 2.70
C ASN A 195 25.12 0.43 2.53
N THR A 196 25.77 1.51 2.10
CA THR A 196 25.11 2.72 1.60
C THR A 196 24.62 2.52 0.16
N PHE A 197 23.60 3.28 -0.25
CA PHE A 197 23.21 3.40 -1.66
C PHE A 197 22.76 4.83 -1.98
N THR A 198 22.62 5.14 -3.27
CA THR A 198 22.06 6.40 -3.75
C THR A 198 20.83 6.12 -4.58
N TYR A 199 19.77 6.91 -4.40
CA TYR A 199 18.58 6.83 -5.23
C TYR A 199 17.89 8.20 -5.31
N PRO A 200 17.33 8.63 -6.47
CA PRO A 200 16.95 10.03 -6.69
C PRO A 200 15.91 10.63 -5.74
N THR A 201 15.05 9.80 -5.13
CA THR A 201 13.93 10.27 -4.30
C THR A 201 14.24 10.32 -2.81
N VAL A 202 15.44 9.88 -2.40
CA VAL A 202 15.80 9.70 -0.98
C VAL A 202 17.22 10.19 -0.70
N GLU A 203 17.50 10.46 0.57
CA GLU A 203 18.80 10.88 1.07
C GLU A 203 19.26 9.96 2.20
N LYS A 204 20.55 10.02 2.57
CA LYS A 204 21.08 9.33 3.76
C LYS A 204 20.76 7.82 3.77
N ALA A 205 20.91 7.20 2.60
CA ALA A 205 20.30 5.92 2.32
C ALA A 205 21.26 4.74 2.56
N THR A 206 20.76 3.72 3.25
CA THR A 206 21.47 2.47 3.55
C THR A 206 20.56 1.28 3.40
N TRP A 207 21.13 0.12 3.12
CA TRP A 207 20.43 -1.14 3.17
C TRP A 207 21.17 -2.12 4.07
N ASP A 208 20.44 -3.05 4.64
CA ASP A 208 20.99 -4.12 5.46
C ASP A 208 20.13 -5.38 5.33
N SER A 209 20.77 -6.53 5.52
CA SER A 209 20.11 -7.82 5.65
C SER A 209 20.76 -8.58 6.80
N ILE A 210 19.94 -8.93 7.79
CA ILE A 210 20.41 -9.47 9.06
C ILE A 210 19.58 -10.66 9.51
N VAL A 211 20.20 -11.48 10.34
CA VAL A 211 19.57 -12.60 11.03
C VAL A 211 19.39 -12.20 12.49
N TYR A 212 18.16 -12.23 12.97
CA TYR A 212 17.81 -12.07 14.38
C TYR A 212 17.76 -13.43 15.08
N LYS A 213 17.48 -13.39 16.39
CA LYS A 213 17.18 -14.59 17.17
C LYS A 213 16.07 -15.43 16.51
N ASN A 214 16.14 -16.74 16.70
CA ASN A 214 15.22 -17.73 16.13
C ASN A 214 15.25 -17.83 14.60
N ASP A 215 16.40 -17.54 13.99
CA ASP A 215 16.66 -17.61 12.54
C ASP A 215 15.67 -16.79 11.70
N LEU A 216 15.23 -15.65 12.24
CA LEU A 216 14.44 -14.68 11.51
C LEU A 216 15.37 -13.87 10.63
N VAL A 217 15.11 -13.85 9.32
CA VAL A 217 15.94 -13.16 8.34
C VAL A 217 15.16 -11.99 7.77
N GLU A 218 15.77 -10.82 7.82
CA GLU A 218 15.17 -9.54 7.49
C GLU A 218 16.08 -8.78 6.53
N GLY A 219 15.48 -8.05 5.60
CA GLY A 219 16.15 -7.01 4.84
C GLY A 219 15.44 -5.68 5.04
N THR A 220 16.21 -4.59 5.03
CA THR A 220 15.71 -3.25 5.28
C THR A 220 16.36 -2.25 4.33
N ILE A 221 15.57 -1.28 3.86
CA ILE A 221 16.09 -0.03 3.30
C ILE A 221 15.79 1.10 4.28
N ASN A 222 16.79 1.92 4.55
CA ASN A 222 16.74 3.01 5.52
C ASN A 222 17.14 4.29 4.84
N PHE A 223 16.37 5.36 5.01
CA PHE A 223 16.63 6.63 4.32
C PHE A 223 15.87 7.80 4.95
N THR A 224 16.29 9.02 4.64
CA THR A 224 15.49 10.23 4.88
C THR A 224 14.86 10.72 3.59
N MET A 225 13.76 11.47 3.71
CA MET A 225 13.16 12.17 2.56
C MET A 225 13.72 13.60 2.49
N PRO A 226 14.01 14.16 1.29
CA PRO A 226 14.54 15.52 1.16
C PRO A 226 13.68 16.60 1.82
N LYS A 227 12.35 16.47 1.73
CA LYS A 227 11.37 17.39 2.35
C LYS A 227 11.13 17.11 3.84
N GLN A 228 11.69 16.03 4.40
CA GLN A 228 11.51 15.62 5.79
C GLN A 228 12.81 15.00 6.37
N PRO A 229 13.92 15.78 6.44
CA PRO A 229 15.25 15.25 6.77
C PRO A 229 15.45 14.91 8.26
N THR A 230 14.46 15.23 9.12
CA THR A 230 14.48 14.97 10.56
C THR A 230 13.86 13.64 10.94
N VAL A 231 13.35 12.87 9.97
CA VAL A 231 12.80 11.54 10.16
C VAL A 231 13.54 10.57 9.26
N SER A 232 14.10 9.52 9.85
CA SER A 232 14.61 8.36 9.13
C SER A 232 13.49 7.31 9.02
N TYR A 233 13.31 6.79 7.81
CA TYR A 233 12.35 5.77 7.45
C TYR A 233 13.08 4.45 7.27
N HIS A 234 12.73 3.46 8.08
CA HIS A 234 13.25 2.09 7.97
C HIS A 234 12.10 1.26 7.42
N ILE A 235 12.23 0.70 6.22
CA ILE A 235 11.21 -0.16 5.62
C ILE A 235 11.84 -1.50 5.34
N GLY A 236 11.23 -2.57 5.83
CA GLY A 236 11.80 -3.88 5.61
C GLY A 236 10.82 -5.02 5.50
N TYR A 237 11.41 -6.17 5.23
CA TYR A 237 10.74 -7.41 4.88
C TYR A 237 11.43 -8.58 5.57
N MET A 238 10.63 -9.28 6.37
CA MET A 238 11.04 -10.48 7.06
C MET A 238 10.53 -11.72 6.33
N LEU A 239 11.46 -12.63 5.99
CA LEU A 239 11.13 -13.86 5.30
C LEU A 239 10.38 -14.84 6.22
N PRO A 240 9.42 -15.62 5.68
CA PRO A 240 8.82 -16.71 6.42
C PRO A 240 9.89 -17.72 6.84
N LYS A 241 9.85 -18.20 8.09
CA LYS A 241 10.78 -19.23 8.61
C LYS A 241 10.89 -20.45 7.69
N GLY A 242 9.76 -20.89 7.11
CA GLY A 242 9.74 -22.02 6.17
C GLY A 242 10.48 -21.75 4.86
N VAL A 243 10.55 -20.49 4.41
CA VAL A 243 11.35 -20.08 3.24
C VAL A 243 12.82 -20.03 3.60
N VAL A 244 13.17 -19.39 4.74
CA VAL A 244 14.55 -19.34 5.25
C VAL A 244 15.14 -20.75 5.28
N LYS A 245 14.49 -21.70 5.98
CA LYS A 245 14.94 -23.10 6.07
C LYS A 245 15.20 -23.77 4.72
N LYS A 246 14.44 -23.41 3.67
CA LYS A 246 14.59 -24.00 2.32
C LYS A 246 15.74 -23.42 1.52
N ILE A 247 16.15 -22.18 1.81
CA ILE A 247 17.13 -21.46 0.98
C ILE A 247 18.44 -21.14 1.71
N SER A 248 18.50 -21.27 3.04
CA SER A 248 19.74 -21.03 3.80
C SER A 248 20.90 -21.90 3.36
N SER A 249 20.65 -23.14 2.95
CA SER A 249 21.70 -24.04 2.44
C SER A 249 22.31 -23.60 1.10
N LYS A 250 21.69 -22.63 0.42
CA LYS A 250 22.15 -22.08 -0.86
C LYS A 250 23.10 -20.88 -0.70
N GLY A 251 23.40 -20.48 0.54
CA GLY A 251 24.32 -19.39 0.87
C GLY A 251 23.65 -18.06 1.21
N ASP A 252 24.41 -17.18 1.84
CA ASP A 252 23.93 -15.89 2.35
C ASP A 252 23.42 -14.98 1.23
N ASP A 253 24.09 -14.95 0.07
CA ASP A 253 23.68 -14.14 -1.10
C ASP A 253 22.25 -14.42 -1.54
N VAL A 254 21.79 -15.67 -1.43
CA VAL A 254 20.42 -16.05 -1.78
C VAL A 254 19.41 -15.49 -0.77
N LEU A 255 19.77 -15.49 0.51
CA LEU A 255 18.95 -14.88 1.57
C LEU A 255 18.86 -13.36 1.42
N VAL A 256 20.00 -12.70 1.14
CA VAL A 256 20.03 -11.25 0.91
C VAL A 256 19.19 -10.89 -0.31
N LYS A 257 19.36 -11.58 -1.45
CA LYS A 257 18.53 -11.32 -2.63
C LYS A 257 17.03 -11.56 -2.35
N ALA A 258 16.68 -12.60 -1.60
CA ALA A 258 15.29 -12.92 -1.29
C ALA A 258 14.61 -11.88 -0.38
N THR A 259 15.35 -11.26 0.55
CA THR A 259 14.84 -10.17 1.39
C THR A 259 14.79 -8.83 0.63
N MET A 260 15.82 -8.54 -0.16
CA MET A 260 16.00 -7.22 -0.77
C MET A 260 15.30 -7.04 -2.12
N ASN A 261 14.96 -8.10 -2.86
CA ASN A 261 14.38 -7.99 -4.21
C ASN A 261 13.09 -7.15 -4.25
N GLY A 262 12.16 -7.36 -3.31
CA GLY A 262 10.93 -6.56 -3.26
C GLY A 262 11.17 -5.12 -2.81
N LEU A 263 12.14 -4.92 -1.92
CA LEU A 263 12.52 -3.59 -1.42
C LEU A 263 13.15 -2.74 -2.53
N ALA A 264 14.13 -3.30 -3.25
CA ALA A 264 14.87 -2.61 -4.29
C ALA A 264 14.01 -2.33 -5.53
N ASN A 265 13.18 -3.30 -5.96
CA ASN A 265 12.48 -3.21 -7.24
C ASN A 265 11.07 -2.63 -7.18
N ILE A 266 10.42 -2.64 -6.01
CA ILE A 266 9.02 -2.20 -5.88
C ILE A 266 8.89 -1.10 -4.82
N VAL A 267 9.44 -1.31 -3.62
CA VAL A 267 9.26 -0.35 -2.53
C VAL A 267 10.02 0.93 -2.83
N LEU A 268 11.33 0.87 -3.03
CA LEU A 268 12.19 2.05 -3.23
C LEU A 268 11.71 2.96 -4.39
N PRO A 269 11.37 2.44 -5.59
CA PRO A 269 10.84 3.27 -6.69
C PRO A 269 9.47 3.89 -6.42
N SER A 270 8.70 3.31 -5.50
CA SER A 270 7.39 3.83 -5.11
C SER A 270 7.45 4.94 -4.06
N VAL A 271 8.61 5.16 -3.44
CA VAL A 271 8.81 6.13 -2.37
C VAL A 271 8.68 7.55 -2.91
N LYS A 272 7.75 8.31 -2.33
CA LYS A 272 7.56 9.74 -2.57
C LYS A 272 6.89 10.43 -1.39
N PRO A 273 6.96 11.77 -1.27
CA PRO A 273 6.22 12.50 -0.25
C PRO A 273 4.71 12.29 -0.40
N ALA A 274 4.03 11.95 0.71
CA ALA A 274 2.58 11.84 0.73
C ALA A 274 1.90 13.20 0.46
N SER A 275 2.55 14.30 0.88
CA SER A 275 2.06 15.67 0.74
C SER A 275 2.10 16.20 -0.69
N ASP A 276 2.71 15.49 -1.65
CA ASP A 276 2.87 16.00 -3.02
C ASP A 276 1.52 16.23 -3.73
N ILE A 277 0.43 15.64 -3.25
CA ILE A 277 -0.92 15.86 -3.79
C ILE A 277 -1.59 17.16 -3.30
N LEU A 278 -1.12 17.75 -2.21
CA LEU A 278 -1.84 18.80 -1.50
C LEU A 278 -1.92 20.11 -2.29
N GLU A 279 -0.91 20.39 -3.12
CA GLU A 279 -0.84 21.62 -3.92
C GLU A 279 -1.99 21.75 -4.93
N TYR A 280 -2.43 20.61 -5.50
CA TYR A 280 -3.41 20.52 -6.58
C TYR A 280 -4.72 19.83 -6.17
N THR A 281 -4.99 19.72 -4.88
CA THR A 281 -6.24 19.17 -4.35
C THR A 281 -6.98 20.15 -3.44
N SER A 282 -8.26 19.85 -3.19
CA SER A 282 -9.11 20.51 -2.21
C SER A 282 -9.72 19.47 -1.27
N GLU A 283 -10.01 19.88 -0.04
CA GLU A 283 -10.59 19.01 0.99
C GLU A 283 -12.10 18.89 0.84
N VAL A 284 -12.61 17.68 1.09
CA VAL A 284 -14.04 17.42 1.28
C VAL A 284 -14.22 16.58 2.54
N HIS A 285 -14.87 17.15 3.54
CA HIS A 285 -15.13 16.46 4.82
C HIS A 285 -16.43 15.66 4.76
N ARG A 286 -16.40 14.38 5.13
CA ARG A 286 -17.57 13.51 5.23
C ARG A 286 -17.45 12.63 6.47
N GLY A 287 -18.36 12.84 7.43
CA GLY A 287 -18.28 12.18 8.73
C GLY A 287 -16.93 12.45 9.40
N PRO A 288 -16.21 11.43 9.88
CA PRO A 288 -14.89 11.60 10.49
C PRO A 288 -13.74 11.63 9.47
N PHE A 289 -14.03 11.58 8.16
CA PHE A 289 -13.05 11.49 7.08
C PHE A 289 -12.90 12.80 6.32
N THR A 290 -11.68 13.07 5.84
CA THR A 290 -11.40 14.12 4.85
C THR A 290 -10.83 13.47 3.60
N PHE A 291 -11.55 13.63 2.49
CA PHE A 291 -11.13 13.20 1.16
C PHE A 291 -10.47 14.35 0.41
N ARG A 292 -9.71 14.01 -0.63
CA ARG A 292 -9.09 14.98 -1.55
C ARG A 292 -9.79 14.88 -2.90
N ILE A 293 -10.21 16.02 -3.44
CA ILE A 293 -10.70 16.15 -4.82
C ILE A 293 -9.77 17.06 -5.62
N LEU A 294 -9.90 17.07 -6.94
CA LEU A 294 -9.11 18.00 -7.76
C LEU A 294 -9.39 19.46 -7.38
N LYS A 295 -8.33 20.26 -7.28
CA LYS A 295 -8.47 21.69 -6.95
C LYS A 295 -9.34 22.39 -7.99
N ASN A 296 -10.21 23.28 -7.51
CA ASN A 296 -11.21 24.00 -8.31
C ASN A 296 -12.30 23.11 -8.94
N SER A 297 -12.46 21.86 -8.49
CA SER A 297 -13.63 21.05 -8.82
C SER A 297 -14.92 21.78 -8.44
N LYS A 298 -15.87 21.86 -9.37
CA LYS A 298 -17.19 22.45 -9.12
C LYS A 298 -18.08 21.43 -8.44
N SER A 299 -18.67 21.79 -7.29
CA SER A 299 -19.76 20.99 -6.70
C SER A 299 -20.98 21.01 -7.62
N LEU A 300 -21.57 19.84 -7.84
CA LEU A 300 -22.81 19.63 -8.58
C LEU A 300 -23.99 19.33 -7.64
N GLY A 301 -23.79 19.51 -6.33
CA GLY A 301 -24.76 19.26 -5.29
C GLY A 301 -24.79 17.81 -4.78
N THR A 302 -25.65 17.59 -3.79
CA THR A 302 -25.83 16.31 -3.11
C THR A 302 -27.15 15.67 -3.52
N LYS A 303 -27.15 14.35 -3.75
CA LYS A 303 -28.35 13.54 -3.96
C LYS A 303 -28.49 12.51 -2.87
N VAL A 304 -29.71 12.30 -2.41
CA VAL A 304 -30.06 11.16 -1.54
C VAL A 304 -30.67 10.08 -2.41
N THR A 305 -30.08 8.90 -2.41
CA THR A 305 -30.58 7.74 -3.16
C THR A 305 -31.75 7.09 -2.42
N LYS A 306 -32.53 6.24 -3.11
CA LYS A 306 -33.69 5.55 -2.53
C LYS A 306 -33.35 4.67 -1.31
N ASN A 307 -32.11 4.20 -1.21
CA ASN A 307 -31.60 3.41 -0.09
C ASN A 307 -30.95 4.27 1.01
N GLY A 308 -31.14 5.60 0.99
CA GLY A 308 -30.67 6.51 2.03
C GLY A 308 -29.20 6.94 1.92
N SER A 309 -28.48 6.51 0.88
CA SER A 309 -27.10 6.96 0.67
C SER A 309 -27.08 8.43 0.23
N GLN A 310 -26.17 9.21 0.80
CA GLN A 310 -25.92 10.58 0.38
C GLN A 310 -24.72 10.59 -0.57
N VAL A 311 -24.88 11.18 -1.75
CA VAL A 311 -23.80 11.26 -2.76
C VAL A 311 -23.61 12.71 -3.15
N GLU A 312 -22.44 13.26 -2.87
CA GLU A 312 -22.03 14.56 -3.42
C GLU A 312 -21.23 14.35 -4.69
N TYR A 313 -21.49 15.19 -5.69
CA TYR A 313 -20.85 15.13 -6.99
C TYR A 313 -19.98 16.35 -7.24
N PHE A 314 -18.85 16.13 -7.90
CA PHE A 314 -17.92 17.17 -8.29
C PHE A 314 -17.46 16.99 -9.73
N LYS A 315 -16.99 18.08 -10.34
CA LYS A 315 -16.47 18.06 -11.71
C LYS A 315 -15.30 19.03 -11.89
N SER A 316 -14.20 18.52 -12.43
CA SER A 316 -13.06 19.31 -12.91
C SER A 316 -12.80 19.00 -14.38
N GLY A 317 -13.14 19.94 -15.26
CA GLY A 317 -13.09 19.72 -16.71
C GLY A 317 -13.97 18.54 -17.13
N LYS A 318 -13.35 17.50 -17.71
CA LYS A 318 -14.03 16.25 -18.10
C LYS A 318 -13.98 15.16 -17.01
N ILE A 319 -13.16 15.34 -15.96
CA ILE A 319 -13.09 14.41 -14.83
C ILE A 319 -14.30 14.62 -13.93
N LYS A 320 -14.96 13.52 -13.55
CA LYS A 320 -16.09 13.51 -12.63
C LYS A 320 -15.67 12.81 -11.35
N GLU A 321 -16.08 13.34 -10.21
CA GLU A 321 -15.82 12.75 -8.91
C GLU A 321 -17.12 12.68 -8.12
N SER A 322 -17.22 11.72 -7.19
CA SER A 322 -18.29 11.70 -6.22
C SER A 322 -17.84 11.05 -4.92
N ILE A 323 -18.35 11.54 -3.80
CA ILE A 323 -18.16 10.91 -2.50
C ILE A 323 -19.52 10.48 -1.98
N SER A 324 -19.68 9.17 -1.78
CA SER A 324 -20.89 8.57 -1.24
C SER A 324 -20.70 8.21 0.23
N VAL A 325 -21.77 8.39 1.01
CA VAL A 325 -21.91 7.94 2.38
C VAL A 325 -23.13 7.05 2.44
N ARG A 326 -22.96 5.80 2.86
CA ARG A 326 -24.07 4.86 3.04
C ARG A 326 -24.02 4.22 4.43
N PRO A 327 -25.18 3.96 5.06
CA PRO A 327 -25.22 3.10 6.23
C PRO A 327 -24.61 1.73 5.93
N LEU A 328 -24.02 1.12 6.96
CA LEU A 328 -23.58 -0.27 6.90
C LEU A 328 -24.79 -1.20 6.68
N PHE A 329 -24.59 -2.27 5.89
CA PHE A 329 -25.63 -3.28 5.70
C PHE A 329 -25.76 -4.16 6.95
N LYS A 330 -26.88 -4.84 7.13
CA LYS A 330 -27.09 -5.77 8.27
C LYS A 330 -26.01 -6.85 8.40
N ARG A 331 -25.37 -7.24 7.29
CA ARG A 331 -24.26 -8.22 7.27
C ARG A 331 -22.91 -7.62 7.63
N ASP A 332 -22.76 -6.30 7.55
CA ASP A 332 -21.54 -5.59 7.87
C ASP A 332 -21.39 -5.54 9.41
N ASP A 333 -20.23 -5.92 9.91
CA ASP A 333 -19.92 -6.01 11.34
C ASP A 333 -18.53 -5.38 11.59
N PRO A 334 -18.48 -4.16 12.15
CA PRO A 334 -17.24 -3.47 12.47
C PRO A 334 -16.31 -4.25 13.40
N LYS A 335 -16.84 -5.08 14.30
CA LYS A 335 -16.01 -5.90 15.21
C LYS A 335 -15.27 -7.01 14.45
N LYS A 336 -15.96 -7.65 13.50
CA LYS A 336 -15.37 -8.63 12.58
C LYS A 336 -14.52 -8.00 11.49
N GLN A 337 -14.65 -6.69 11.28
CA GLN A 337 -13.97 -5.93 10.22
C GLN A 337 -14.21 -6.52 8.81
N ASN A 338 -15.41 -7.05 8.55
CA ASN A 338 -15.76 -7.70 7.28
C ASN A 338 -16.15 -6.70 6.16
N ILE A 339 -16.20 -5.39 6.47
CA ILE A 339 -16.71 -4.34 5.59
C ILE A 339 -15.90 -4.22 4.31
N MET A 340 -14.56 -4.26 4.37
CA MET A 340 -13.73 -4.22 3.16
C MET A 340 -13.90 -5.46 2.28
N TYR A 341 -14.09 -6.63 2.88
CA TYR A 341 -14.36 -7.86 2.13
C TYR A 341 -15.73 -7.80 1.43
N HIS A 342 -16.75 -7.27 2.10
CA HIS A 342 -18.05 -7.02 1.47
C HIS A 342 -18.00 -5.94 0.41
N SER A 343 -17.19 -4.88 0.59
CA SER A 343 -16.92 -3.87 -0.43
C SER A 343 -16.28 -4.50 -1.67
N LEU A 344 -15.29 -5.38 -1.49
CA LEU A 344 -14.62 -6.09 -2.58
C LEU A 344 -15.62 -6.93 -3.39
N ILE A 345 -16.41 -7.76 -2.72
CA ILE A 345 -17.46 -8.57 -3.39
C ILE A 345 -18.47 -7.67 -4.09
N GLY A 346 -18.91 -6.60 -3.42
CA GLY A 346 -19.87 -5.64 -3.97
C GLY A 346 -19.36 -4.96 -5.23
N PHE A 347 -18.07 -4.58 -5.27
CA PHE A 347 -17.45 -3.97 -6.46
C PHE A 347 -17.29 -4.98 -7.60
N ILE A 348 -16.86 -6.20 -7.30
CA ILE A 348 -16.71 -7.28 -8.31
C ILE A 348 -18.07 -7.66 -8.93
N GLY A 349 -19.13 -7.71 -8.12
CA GLY A 349 -20.48 -7.99 -8.61
C GLY A 349 -21.20 -6.80 -9.26
N ALA A 350 -20.59 -5.61 -9.25
CA ALA A 350 -21.14 -4.42 -9.88
C ALA A 350 -20.65 -4.31 -11.33
N ASP A 351 -21.17 -5.17 -12.20
CA ASP A 351 -20.72 -5.29 -13.61
C ASP A 351 -20.76 -3.97 -14.38
N GLN A 352 -21.68 -3.06 -14.02
CA GLN A 352 -21.77 -1.71 -14.59
C GLN A 352 -20.58 -0.80 -14.27
N LEU A 353 -19.85 -1.09 -13.19
CA LEU A 353 -18.67 -0.33 -12.77
C LEU A 353 -17.36 -0.96 -13.27
N ASN A 354 -17.33 -2.29 -13.40
CA ASN A 354 -16.11 -3.01 -13.77
C ASN A 354 -16.08 -3.47 -15.24
N GLU A 355 -17.21 -3.48 -15.94
CA GLU A 355 -17.33 -3.84 -17.36
C GLU A 355 -16.71 -5.21 -17.74
N GLY A 356 -16.60 -6.14 -16.78
CA GLY A 356 -15.89 -7.41 -16.98
C GLY A 356 -14.38 -7.26 -17.23
N LYS A 357 -13.80 -6.09 -16.93
CA LYS A 357 -12.39 -5.78 -17.15
C LYS A 357 -11.54 -6.19 -15.95
N PRO A 358 -10.23 -6.48 -16.15
CA PRO A 358 -9.31 -6.73 -15.06
C PRO A 358 -9.25 -5.56 -14.09
N ILE A 359 -9.35 -5.85 -12.80
CA ILE A 359 -9.33 -4.84 -11.73
C ILE A 359 -7.94 -4.80 -11.09
N GLN A 360 -7.47 -3.58 -10.83
CA GLN A 360 -6.32 -3.31 -9.96
C GLN A 360 -6.80 -3.16 -8.51
N PHE A 361 -6.12 -3.81 -7.57
CA PHE A 361 -6.53 -3.89 -6.17
C PHE A 361 -5.42 -3.47 -5.23
N ALA A 362 -5.73 -2.65 -4.23
CA ALA A 362 -4.84 -2.46 -3.10
C ALA A 362 -5.58 -2.32 -1.78
N THR A 363 -4.96 -2.81 -0.71
CA THR A 363 -5.27 -2.25 0.62
C THR A 363 -4.43 -1.00 0.80
N VAL A 364 -5.05 0.11 1.18
CA VAL A 364 -4.37 1.38 1.41
C VAL A 364 -4.43 1.70 2.89
N TRP A 365 -3.27 1.74 3.54
CA TRP A 365 -3.11 2.12 4.93
C TRP A 365 -2.80 3.62 5.00
N ASN A 366 -3.80 4.42 5.34
CA ASN A 366 -3.63 5.80 5.73
C ASN A 366 -3.31 5.83 7.22
N ASP A 367 -2.02 5.77 7.55
CA ASP A 367 -1.53 5.60 8.92
C ASP A 367 -2.10 4.32 9.58
N ALA A 368 -3.02 4.42 10.53
CA ALA A 368 -3.66 3.27 11.18
C ALA A 368 -4.99 2.84 10.52
N LEU A 369 -5.54 3.66 9.61
CA LEU A 369 -6.78 3.38 8.90
C LEU A 369 -6.54 2.54 7.64
N PRO A 370 -7.09 1.32 7.54
CA PRO A 370 -7.17 0.62 6.27
C PRO A 370 -8.32 1.13 5.40
N GLY A 371 -8.13 1.09 4.10
CA GLY A 371 -9.21 1.17 3.12
C GLY A 371 -8.95 0.30 1.90
N ALA A 372 -9.99 0.09 1.12
CA ALA A 372 -9.95 -0.72 -0.09
C ALA A 372 -9.93 0.17 -1.34
N TYR A 373 -8.93 -0.05 -2.18
CA TYR A 373 -8.76 0.64 -3.44
C TYR A 373 -9.00 -0.27 -4.64
N TYR A 374 -9.74 0.24 -5.62
CA TYR A 374 -10.03 -0.41 -6.89
C TYR A 374 -9.74 0.55 -8.05
N GLU A 375 -9.20 0.02 -9.14
CA GLU A 375 -9.06 0.76 -10.39
C GLU A 375 -9.36 -0.11 -11.58
N VAL A 376 -10.16 0.42 -12.50
CA VAL A 376 -10.61 -0.26 -13.70
C VAL A 376 -10.43 0.64 -14.91
N LYS A 377 -9.74 0.15 -15.92
CA LYS A 377 -9.69 0.79 -17.23
C LYS A 377 -10.83 0.19 -18.08
N GLY A 378 -11.93 0.94 -18.18
CA GLY A 378 -13.07 0.60 -19.01
C GLY A 378 -12.80 0.90 -20.49
N GLU A 379 -13.85 0.90 -21.31
CA GLU A 379 -13.73 1.21 -22.74
C GLU A 379 -13.41 2.69 -23.02
N LYS A 380 -14.06 3.60 -22.28
CA LYS A 380 -14.02 5.06 -22.56
C LYS A 380 -13.31 5.88 -21.49
N ASP A 381 -13.21 5.34 -20.29
CA ASP A 381 -12.67 6.02 -19.13
C ASP A 381 -11.98 5.04 -18.18
N THR A 382 -11.24 5.61 -17.24
CA THR A 382 -10.68 4.88 -16.10
C THR A 382 -11.44 5.28 -14.84
N LEU A 383 -11.93 4.29 -14.11
CA LEU A 383 -12.58 4.42 -12.81
C LEU A 383 -11.55 4.18 -11.69
N PHE A 384 -11.51 5.09 -10.73
CA PHE A 384 -10.74 4.98 -9.49
C PHE A 384 -11.72 4.98 -8.32
N VAL A 385 -11.54 4.07 -7.37
CA VAL A 385 -12.41 3.93 -6.21
C VAL A 385 -11.59 3.73 -4.95
N MET A 386 -11.86 4.52 -3.92
CA MET A 386 -11.33 4.31 -2.57
C MET A 386 -12.48 4.20 -1.58
N THR A 387 -12.43 3.20 -0.73
CA THR A 387 -13.45 2.93 0.28
C THR A 387 -12.85 2.85 1.68
N VAL A 388 -13.44 3.59 2.61
CA VAL A 388 -13.14 3.56 4.06
C VAL A 388 -14.44 3.45 4.84
N PHE A 389 -14.38 3.12 6.13
CA PHE A 389 -15.57 2.92 6.95
C PHE A 389 -15.32 3.33 8.40
N ASP A 390 -16.38 3.74 9.07
CA ASP A 390 -16.46 3.83 10.53
C ASP A 390 -17.41 2.74 11.05
N ASP A 391 -17.78 2.80 12.34
CA ASP A 391 -18.64 1.80 12.98
C ASP A 391 -20.08 1.78 12.45
N THR A 392 -20.47 2.76 11.64
CA THR A 392 -21.86 3.01 11.25
C THR A 392 -22.07 3.21 9.74
N HIS A 393 -21.03 3.65 9.02
CA HIS A 393 -21.13 4.01 7.61
C HIS A 393 -19.94 3.52 6.78
N LEU A 394 -20.22 3.25 5.51
CA LEU A 394 -19.22 3.11 4.46
C LEU A 394 -19.14 4.42 3.67
N TYR A 395 -17.92 4.86 3.38
CA TYR A 395 -17.62 6.05 2.58
C TYR A 395 -16.84 5.63 1.34
N THR A 396 -17.29 6.06 0.17
CA THR A 396 -16.63 5.70 -1.08
C THR A 396 -16.39 6.93 -1.95
N HIS A 397 -15.14 7.17 -2.32
CA HIS A 397 -14.74 8.17 -3.30
C HIS A 397 -14.58 7.50 -4.66
N TYR A 398 -15.35 7.98 -5.64
CA TYR A 398 -15.25 7.60 -7.04
C TYR A 398 -14.65 8.75 -7.83
N MET A 399 -13.74 8.43 -8.75
CA MET A 399 -13.23 9.36 -9.76
C MET A 399 -13.25 8.68 -11.12
N ILE A 400 -13.77 9.36 -12.13
CA ILE A 400 -13.87 8.86 -13.51
C ILE A 400 -13.08 9.80 -14.41
N LYS A 401 -12.05 9.25 -15.08
CA LYS A 401 -11.19 9.96 -16.03
C LYS A 401 -11.41 9.46 -17.45
N PRO A 402 -12.03 10.25 -18.33
CA PRO A 402 -12.07 9.95 -19.77
C PRO A 402 -10.67 9.73 -20.38
N HIS A 403 -10.56 8.82 -21.35
CA HIS A 403 -9.29 8.49 -21.99
C HIS A 403 -8.65 9.64 -22.77
N ASP A 404 -9.46 10.57 -23.26
CA ASP A 404 -9.03 11.79 -23.96
C ASP A 404 -8.49 12.89 -23.02
N VAL A 405 -8.51 12.66 -21.69
CA VAL A 405 -7.88 13.55 -20.71
C VAL A 405 -6.44 13.09 -20.45
N HIS A 406 -5.47 13.92 -20.81
CA HIS A 406 -4.03 13.65 -20.66
C HIS A 406 -3.48 13.95 -19.26
N VAL A 407 -4.13 13.42 -18.23
CA VAL A 407 -3.60 13.40 -16.85
C VAL A 407 -3.22 11.97 -16.53
N SER A 408 -2.05 11.78 -15.91
CA SER A 408 -1.58 10.46 -15.52
C SER A 408 -2.51 9.79 -14.50
N ASN A 409 -2.83 8.51 -14.74
CA ASN A 409 -3.63 7.69 -13.82
C ASN A 409 -2.98 7.58 -12.44
N PHE A 410 -1.64 7.50 -12.34
CA PHE A 410 -0.98 7.39 -11.04
C PHE A 410 -1.17 8.65 -10.18
N LYS A 411 -1.21 9.84 -10.79
CA LYS A 411 -1.46 11.10 -10.05
C LYS A 411 -2.88 11.13 -9.50
N LEU A 412 -3.86 10.71 -10.29
CA LEU A 412 -5.26 10.64 -9.86
C LEU A 412 -5.47 9.58 -8.76
N ARG A 413 -4.82 8.42 -8.91
CA ARG A 413 -4.77 7.39 -7.88
C ARG A 413 -4.22 7.93 -6.55
N ASP A 414 -3.14 8.70 -6.57
CA ASP A 414 -2.59 9.30 -5.35
C ASP A 414 -3.60 10.19 -4.63
N ILE A 415 -4.39 10.97 -5.37
CA ILE A 415 -5.47 11.80 -4.82
C ILE A 415 -6.53 10.93 -4.15
N VAL A 416 -7.06 9.95 -4.89
CA VAL A 416 -8.18 9.11 -4.45
C VAL A 416 -7.82 8.26 -3.21
N GLN A 417 -6.55 7.83 -3.11
CA GLN A 417 -6.08 7.01 -2.00
C GLN A 417 -5.79 7.80 -0.72
N TYR A 418 -5.61 9.11 -0.81
CA TYR A 418 -5.29 9.96 0.33
C TYR A 418 -6.55 10.31 1.12
N VAL A 419 -6.66 9.76 2.33
CA VAL A 419 -7.79 9.99 3.22
C VAL A 419 -7.26 10.29 4.62
N ASP A 420 -7.68 11.42 5.19
CA ASP A 420 -7.41 11.72 6.60
C ASP A 420 -8.57 11.23 7.47
N TYR A 421 -8.25 10.77 8.68
CA TYR A 421 -9.24 10.26 9.63
C TYR A 421 -9.04 10.86 11.01
N LYS A 422 -10.09 11.53 11.50
CA LYS A 422 -10.05 12.27 12.76
C LYS A 422 -9.70 11.40 13.97
N HIS A 423 -10.09 10.12 13.94
CA HIS A 423 -9.91 9.17 15.05
C HIS A 423 -8.77 8.19 14.82
N ASN A 424 -7.86 8.49 13.89
CA ASN A 424 -6.75 7.59 13.54
C ASN A 424 -5.88 7.21 14.75
N LYS A 425 -5.71 8.12 15.72
CA LYS A 425 -5.00 7.82 16.98
C LYS A 425 -5.62 6.72 17.83
N GLU A 426 -6.94 6.56 17.77
CA GLU A 426 -7.68 5.53 18.51
C GLU A 426 -7.45 4.13 17.92
N ASP A 427 -7.03 4.06 16.67
CA ASP A 427 -6.71 2.82 15.97
C ASP A 427 -5.26 2.37 16.17
N TYR A 428 -4.38 3.23 16.71
CA TYR A 428 -3.03 2.81 17.07
C TYR A 428 -3.03 1.71 18.11
N GLY A 429 -2.20 0.70 17.85
CA GLY A 429 -2.12 -0.52 18.63
C GLY A 429 -3.25 -1.51 18.35
N ARG A 430 -4.24 -1.21 17.51
CA ARG A 430 -5.28 -2.19 17.18
C ARG A 430 -4.84 -2.99 15.95
N PHE A 431 -5.12 -4.29 15.97
CA PHE A 431 -5.02 -5.11 14.77
C PHE A 431 -6.20 -4.83 13.86
N LYS A 432 -5.89 -4.54 12.61
CA LYS A 432 -6.86 -4.23 11.56
C LYS A 432 -6.65 -5.17 10.37
N LEU A 433 -7.72 -5.58 9.72
CA LEU A 433 -7.66 -6.50 8.58
C LEU A 433 -7.40 -5.71 7.28
N GLY A 434 -6.79 -6.36 6.30
CA GLY A 434 -6.70 -5.85 4.93
C GLY A 434 -7.46 -6.75 3.95
N LEU A 435 -7.47 -6.39 2.66
CA LEU A 435 -8.15 -7.18 1.62
C LEU A 435 -7.62 -8.61 1.48
N GLY A 436 -6.38 -8.85 1.91
CA GLY A 436 -5.75 -10.16 1.86
C GLY A 436 -6.27 -11.14 2.88
N VAL A 437 -7.13 -10.72 3.82
CA VAL A 437 -7.61 -11.64 4.86
C VAL A 437 -8.47 -12.76 4.25
N PRO A 438 -8.13 -14.05 4.50
CA PRO A 438 -9.00 -15.15 4.11
C PRO A 438 -10.38 -15.04 4.77
N LYS A 439 -11.43 -15.30 3.98
CA LYS A 439 -12.84 -15.28 4.45
C LYS A 439 -13.06 -16.08 5.74
N TYR A 440 -12.49 -17.29 5.83
CA TYR A 440 -12.66 -18.16 7.00
C TYR A 440 -12.08 -17.56 8.30
N LEU A 441 -11.08 -16.67 8.21
CA LEU A 441 -10.54 -15.98 9.39
C LEU A 441 -11.45 -14.84 9.84
N ILE A 442 -12.12 -14.17 8.89
CA ILE A 442 -13.16 -13.17 9.19
C ILE A 442 -14.34 -13.86 9.89
N GLU A 443 -14.78 -15.01 9.38
CA GLU A 443 -15.89 -15.80 9.95
C GLU A 443 -15.58 -16.27 11.39
N ARG A 444 -14.30 -16.56 11.67
CA ARG A 444 -13.79 -16.87 13.02
C ARG A 444 -13.54 -15.66 13.90
N ASN A 445 -13.80 -14.44 13.41
CA ASN A 445 -13.64 -13.20 14.16
C ASN A 445 -12.20 -12.96 14.67
N ILE A 446 -11.21 -13.25 13.81
CA ILE A 446 -9.78 -13.16 14.16
C ILE A 446 -9.36 -11.78 14.67
N SER A 447 -9.99 -10.71 14.18
CA SER A 447 -9.72 -9.33 14.63
C SER A 447 -9.99 -9.17 16.12
N GLU A 448 -11.08 -9.75 16.63
CA GLU A 448 -11.43 -9.68 18.04
C GLU A 448 -10.48 -10.55 18.89
N GLU A 449 -10.15 -11.76 18.43
CA GLU A 449 -9.17 -12.63 19.11
C GLU A 449 -7.80 -11.96 19.25
N LEU A 450 -7.32 -11.30 18.19
CA LEU A 450 -6.04 -10.59 18.19
C LEU A 450 -6.04 -9.38 19.13
N ASN A 451 -7.15 -8.65 19.21
CA ASN A 451 -7.25 -7.44 20.04
C ASN A 451 -7.56 -7.74 21.51
N LYS A 452 -8.05 -8.94 21.87
CA LYS A 452 -8.25 -9.39 23.26
C LYS A 452 -6.96 -9.80 23.98
N LYS A 453 -5.92 -10.19 23.24
CA LYS A 453 -4.64 -10.68 23.80
C LYS A 453 -3.69 -9.55 24.25
N LYS A 454 -4.22 -8.37 24.55
CA LYS A 454 -3.46 -7.16 24.88
C LYS A 454 -3.46 -6.84 26.37
#